data_AF-A0A2L2YW13-F1
#
_entry.id   AF-A0A2L2YW13-F1
#
_cell.length_a   1.000
_cell.length_b   1.000
_cell.length_c   1.000
_cell.angle_alpha   90.00
_cell.angle_beta   90.00
_cell.angle_gamma   90.00
#
_symmetry.space_group_name_H-M   'P 1'
#
loop_
_entity.id
_entity.type
_entity.pdbx_description
1 polymer ?
#
loop_
_entity_poly.entity_id
_entity_poly.type
_entity_poly.pdbx_seq_one_letter_code
_entity_poly.pdbx_strand_id
1 'polypeptide(L)'
;LILSKSIINSKGDECDKAGVSYEGFTKQKDRCKVVKDSCLKNQPLDFWAGDDEKRKSNQKGRYILENYATPYKDPIIVDLDTKEHWLALEYHEKHSTVLTVEFNADDITPLSVGSDAQITSVITGGFEKKIEFSITITNNGLVEAQFSVQVIECEFKVHNSNNVTQTIPPQLMKTYTLTSTPGRIALMEKFICTVVVRSKLYGVVARRDDLVKPLGRCICCWHCRCS
;
A
#
# COMPACT_ATOMS: atom_id res chain seq x y z
N LEU A 1 24.63 -9.60 12.50
CA LEU A 1 24.38 -11.01 12.91
C LEU A 1 23.60 -10.99 14.22
N ILE A 2 22.66 -11.91 14.40
CA ILE A 2 21.98 -12.19 15.66
C ILE A 2 22.43 -13.59 16.10
N LEU A 3 23.02 -13.69 17.28
CA LEU A 3 23.53 -14.93 17.85
C LEU A 3 22.85 -15.20 19.19
N SER A 4 22.58 -16.47 19.50
CA SER A 4 22.13 -16.83 20.85
C SER A 4 23.27 -16.64 21.85
N LYS A 5 22.93 -16.23 23.08
CA LYS A 5 23.94 -16.05 24.14
C LYS A 5 24.75 -17.33 24.43
N SER A 6 24.17 -18.50 24.21
CA SER A 6 24.78 -19.81 24.46
C SER A 6 26.00 -20.14 23.58
N ILE A 7 26.10 -19.52 22.39
CA ILE A 7 27.21 -19.75 21.44
C ILE A 7 28.29 -18.67 21.51
N ILE A 8 28.10 -17.67 22.37
CA ILE A 8 29.06 -16.61 22.65
C ILE A 8 29.79 -16.95 23.95
N ASN A 9 31.11 -16.85 23.94
CA ASN A 9 31.91 -16.89 25.16
C ASN A 9 32.48 -15.49 25.46
N SER A 10 31.87 -14.79 26.40
CA SER A 10 32.35 -13.47 26.83
C SER A 10 33.62 -13.51 27.68
N LYS A 11 33.98 -14.66 28.27
CA LYS A 11 35.24 -14.82 29.03
C LYS A 11 36.42 -15.18 28.12
N GLY A 12 36.15 -15.84 27.00
CA GLY A 12 37.17 -16.25 26.02
C GLY A 12 38.06 -17.41 26.46
N ASP A 13 37.64 -18.18 27.46
CA ASP A 13 38.32 -19.35 28.04
C ASP A 13 37.92 -20.70 27.41
N GLU A 14 36.94 -20.71 26.51
CA GLU A 14 36.44 -21.88 25.80
C GLU A 14 36.75 -21.80 24.30
N CYS A 15 37.19 -22.93 23.74
CA CYS A 15 37.47 -23.09 22.31
C CYS A 15 36.20 -23.17 21.45
N ASP A 16 36.36 -22.85 20.17
CA ASP A 16 35.33 -23.01 19.14
C ASP A 16 33.99 -22.33 19.50
N LYS A 17 34.08 -21.20 20.20
CA LYS A 17 32.95 -20.31 20.50
C LYS A 17 33.27 -18.89 20.07
N ALA A 18 32.22 -18.12 19.77
CA ALA A 18 32.36 -16.73 19.37
C ALA A 18 32.94 -15.92 20.54
N GLY A 19 34.12 -15.35 20.37
CA GLY A 19 34.83 -14.62 21.44
C GLY A 19 35.91 -15.42 22.16
N VAL A 20 36.33 -16.59 21.64
CA VAL A 20 37.54 -17.28 22.11
C VAL A 20 38.74 -16.31 22.15
N SER A 21 39.52 -16.38 23.22
CA SER A 21 40.68 -15.52 23.46
C SER A 21 41.94 -16.34 23.69
N TYR A 22 43.05 -15.68 24.02
CA TYR A 22 44.34 -16.30 24.30
C TYR A 22 44.25 -17.40 25.36
N GLU A 23 43.43 -17.21 26.39
CA GLU A 23 43.27 -18.21 27.46
C GLU A 23 42.69 -19.52 26.93
N GLY A 24 41.56 -19.47 26.23
CA GLY A 24 40.97 -20.65 25.59
C GLY A 24 41.92 -21.29 24.58
N PHE A 25 42.59 -20.48 23.75
CA PHE A 25 43.51 -20.98 22.73
C PHE A 25 44.77 -21.63 23.31
N THR A 26 45.35 -21.07 24.38
CA THR A 26 46.60 -21.60 24.95
C THR A 26 46.38 -22.84 25.81
N LYS A 27 45.20 -22.99 26.42
CA LYS A 27 44.79 -24.13 27.26
C LYS A 27 44.31 -25.35 26.47
N GLN A 28 44.42 -25.34 25.14
CA GLN A 28 44.13 -26.49 24.30
C GLN A 28 44.90 -27.74 24.77
N LYS A 29 44.18 -28.84 24.92
CA LYS A 29 44.79 -30.14 25.20
C LYS A 29 45.64 -30.58 24.01
N ASP A 30 46.84 -31.08 24.29
CA ASP A 30 47.77 -31.57 23.26
C ASP A 30 48.04 -30.55 22.14
N ARG A 31 48.14 -29.25 22.47
CA ARG A 31 48.23 -28.11 21.53
C ARG A 31 49.26 -28.27 20.40
N CYS A 32 50.38 -28.94 20.63
CA CYS A 32 51.41 -29.14 19.60
C CYS A 32 51.10 -30.30 18.64
N LYS A 33 50.07 -31.11 18.93
CA LYS A 33 49.63 -32.27 18.14
C LYS A 33 48.31 -32.04 17.42
N VAL A 34 47.60 -30.97 17.73
CA VAL A 34 46.36 -30.59 17.05
C VAL A 34 46.67 -29.88 15.73
N VAL A 35 45.72 -29.96 14.80
CA VAL A 35 45.82 -29.32 13.48
C VAL A 35 45.86 -27.80 13.59
N LYS A 36 46.46 -27.16 12.59
CA LYS A 36 46.40 -25.70 12.44
C LYS A 36 44.94 -25.22 12.46
N ASP A 37 44.71 -24.06 13.06
CA ASP A 37 43.40 -23.40 13.21
C ASP A 37 42.40 -24.13 14.12
N SER A 38 42.85 -25.12 14.90
CA SER A 38 42.05 -25.67 16.00
C SER A 38 41.70 -24.58 17.02
N CYS A 39 40.54 -24.74 17.70
CA CYS A 39 40.01 -23.81 18.71
C CYS A 39 39.48 -22.47 18.16
N LEU A 40 39.62 -22.21 16.85
CA LEU A 40 39.24 -20.95 16.21
C LEU A 40 37.99 -21.07 15.32
N LYS A 41 37.15 -22.09 15.51
CA LYS A 41 35.89 -22.25 14.76
C LYS A 41 34.75 -21.46 15.41
N ASN A 42 33.63 -21.32 14.68
CA ASN A 42 32.40 -20.67 15.13
C ASN A 42 32.60 -19.19 15.46
N GLN A 43 33.35 -18.49 14.61
CA GLN A 43 33.58 -17.05 14.70
C GLN A 43 32.57 -16.28 13.84
N PRO A 44 32.45 -14.94 14.01
CA PRO A 44 31.51 -14.13 13.22
C PRO A 44 31.60 -14.36 11.71
N LEU A 45 32.81 -14.53 11.18
CA LEU A 45 33.02 -14.82 9.76
C LEU A 45 32.48 -16.20 9.37
N ASP A 46 32.64 -17.22 10.21
CA ASP A 46 32.12 -18.57 9.96
C ASP A 46 30.58 -18.57 9.92
N PHE A 47 29.93 -17.84 10.84
CA PHE A 47 28.47 -17.72 10.87
C PHE A 47 27.94 -16.99 9.65
N TRP A 48 28.60 -15.90 9.26
CA TRP A 48 28.24 -15.15 8.05
C TRP A 48 28.42 -16.01 6.81
N ALA A 49 29.58 -16.68 6.65
CA ALA A 49 29.85 -17.54 5.50
C ALA A 49 28.88 -18.72 5.42
N GLY A 50 28.55 -19.35 6.55
CA GLY A 50 27.58 -20.44 6.59
C GLY A 50 26.17 -20.01 6.19
N ASP A 51 25.76 -18.79 6.54
CA ASP A 51 24.50 -18.22 6.08
C ASP A 51 24.54 -17.75 4.62
N ASP A 52 25.70 -17.26 4.16
CA ASP A 52 25.91 -16.84 2.78
C ASP A 52 25.77 -18.00 1.79
N GLU A 53 26.33 -19.16 2.12
CA GLU A 53 26.19 -20.39 1.32
C GLU A 53 24.74 -20.89 1.27
N LYS A 54 24.01 -20.79 2.39
CA LYS A 54 22.58 -21.11 2.42
C LYS A 54 21.78 -20.16 1.54
N ARG A 55 22.07 -18.86 1.64
CA ARG A 55 21.43 -17.82 0.81
C ARG A 55 21.66 -18.08 -0.68
N LYS A 56 22.88 -18.42 -1.10
CA LYS A 56 23.20 -18.83 -2.49
C LYS A 56 22.41 -20.06 -2.94
N SER A 57 22.09 -20.95 -2.00
CA SER A 57 21.31 -22.16 -2.23
C SER A 57 19.80 -21.98 -2.03
N ASN A 58 19.29 -20.74 -1.96
CA ASN A 58 17.89 -20.41 -1.65
C ASN A 58 17.35 -21.04 -0.35
N GLN A 59 18.23 -21.25 0.63
CA GLN A 59 17.87 -21.73 1.96
C GLN A 59 17.97 -20.59 2.98
N LYS A 60 17.10 -20.64 3.99
CA LYS A 60 17.08 -19.66 5.07
C LYS A 60 18.30 -19.82 6.00
N GLY A 61 19.05 -18.74 6.19
CA GLY A 61 20.16 -18.65 7.15
C GLY A 61 19.68 -18.62 8.60
N ARG A 62 20.61 -18.79 9.55
CA ARG A 62 20.31 -18.84 10.99
C ARG A 62 20.76 -17.60 11.77
N TYR A 63 21.69 -16.81 11.25
CA TYR A 63 22.41 -15.77 12.00
C TYR A 63 22.28 -14.38 11.40
N ILE A 64 22.04 -14.23 10.09
CA ILE A 64 21.82 -12.91 9.48
C ILE A 64 20.44 -12.38 9.90
N LEU A 65 20.39 -11.11 10.32
CA LEU A 65 19.19 -10.42 10.84
C LEU A 65 18.01 -10.49 9.85
N GLU A 66 18.29 -10.29 8.57
CA GLU A 66 17.32 -10.29 7.47
C GLU A 66 16.54 -11.62 7.34
N ASN A 67 17.03 -12.71 7.93
CA ASN A 67 16.27 -13.96 7.98
C ASN A 67 15.06 -13.87 8.93
N TYR A 68 15.02 -12.91 9.85
CA TYR A 68 14.02 -12.85 10.93
C TYR A 68 13.19 -11.57 10.93
N ALA A 69 13.76 -10.46 10.49
CA ALA A 69 13.10 -9.17 10.45
C ALA A 69 13.67 -8.29 9.34
N THR A 70 12.88 -7.33 8.90
CA THR A 70 13.30 -6.30 7.94
C THR A 70 13.86 -5.11 8.71
N PRO A 71 15.14 -4.76 8.54
CA PRO A 71 15.68 -3.51 9.10
C PRO A 71 14.94 -2.30 8.53
N TYR A 72 14.66 -1.31 9.37
CA TYR A 72 14.15 -0.02 8.88
C TYR A 72 15.19 0.66 7.97
N LYS A 73 14.75 1.60 7.11
CA LYS A 73 15.64 2.31 6.16
C LYS A 73 16.89 2.90 6.83
N ASP A 74 16.72 3.50 8.00
CA ASP A 74 17.79 4.01 8.86
C ASP A 74 17.78 3.21 10.17
N PRO A 75 18.36 1.99 10.18
CA PRO A 75 18.08 1.01 11.22
C PRO A 75 18.83 1.29 12.52
N ILE A 76 19.85 2.15 12.51
CA ILE A 76 20.58 2.54 13.71
C ILE A 76 20.09 3.91 14.16
N ILE A 77 19.28 3.91 15.21
CA ILE A 77 18.79 5.13 15.85
C ILE A 77 19.72 5.44 17.00
N VAL A 78 20.19 6.69 17.07
CA VAL A 78 21.02 7.17 18.17
C VAL A 78 20.19 8.17 18.97
N ASP A 79 20.00 7.87 20.25
CA ASP A 79 19.43 8.84 21.18
C ASP A 79 20.45 9.96 21.40
N LEU A 80 20.03 11.21 21.11
CA LEU A 80 20.93 12.36 21.16
C LEU A 80 21.31 12.74 22.60
N ASP A 81 20.47 12.41 23.58
CA ASP A 81 20.64 12.76 24.97
C ASP A 81 21.43 11.67 25.72
N THR A 82 21.04 10.39 25.55
CA THR A 82 21.68 9.27 26.25
C THR A 82 22.89 8.69 25.52
N LYS A 83 23.05 9.02 24.22
CA LYS A 83 24.01 8.39 23.30
C LYS A 83 23.82 6.88 23.13
N GLU A 84 22.66 6.35 23.52
CA GLU A 84 22.33 4.96 23.32
C GLU A 84 22.04 4.65 21.85
N HIS A 85 22.46 3.47 21.42
CA HIS A 85 22.24 2.97 20.08
C HIS A 85 21.11 1.94 20.08
N TRP A 86 20.12 2.16 19.21
CA TRP A 86 18.96 1.31 19.05
C TRP A 86 18.92 0.72 17.64
N LEU A 87 18.47 -0.53 17.53
CA LEU A 87 18.21 -1.19 16.25
C LEU A 87 16.71 -1.15 15.93
N ALA A 88 16.35 -0.43 14.88
CA ALA A 88 14.98 -0.30 14.39
C ALA A 88 14.66 -1.34 13.31
N LEU A 89 13.52 -2.00 13.48
CA LEU A 89 12.98 -3.02 12.59
C LEU A 89 11.58 -2.59 12.13
N GLU A 90 11.20 -2.98 10.92
CA GLU A 90 9.87 -2.70 10.39
C GLU A 90 8.81 -3.59 11.05
N TYR A 91 7.64 -3.03 11.30
CA TYR A 91 6.46 -3.75 11.79
C TYR A 91 5.37 -3.72 10.73
N HIS A 92 4.98 -4.89 10.23
CA HIS A 92 4.06 -5.03 9.09
C HIS A 92 2.64 -5.44 9.48
N GLU A 93 2.41 -5.78 10.75
CA GLU A 93 1.09 -6.17 11.23
C GLU A 93 0.20 -4.96 11.49
N LYS A 94 -1.12 -5.17 11.53
CA LYS A 94 -2.07 -4.09 11.81
C LYS A 94 -1.85 -3.57 13.24
N HIS A 95 -1.47 -2.30 13.35
CA HIS A 95 -1.38 -1.58 14.61
C HIS A 95 -2.60 -0.66 14.76
N SER A 96 -3.42 -0.87 15.80
CA SER A 96 -4.54 0.01 16.13
C SER A 96 -4.17 0.85 17.35
N THR A 97 -4.21 2.17 17.19
CA THR A 97 -3.99 3.11 18.30
C THR A 97 -5.34 3.72 18.68
N VAL A 98 -5.65 3.72 19.98
CA VAL A 98 -6.80 4.44 20.51
C VAL A 98 -6.34 5.83 20.92
N LEU A 99 -6.96 6.86 20.33
CA LEU A 99 -6.74 8.25 20.70
C LEU A 99 -7.99 8.76 21.42
N THR A 100 -7.80 9.28 22.63
CA THR A 100 -8.84 10.00 23.37
C THR A 100 -8.57 11.49 23.23
N VAL A 101 -9.55 12.23 22.70
CA VAL A 101 -9.48 13.69 22.57
C VAL A 101 -10.60 14.29 23.42
N GLU A 102 -10.25 15.16 24.36
CA GLU A 102 -11.18 15.82 25.25
C GLU A 102 -11.47 17.24 24.77
N PHE A 103 -12.75 17.60 24.71
CA PHE A 103 -13.21 18.93 24.34
C PHE A 103 -14.17 19.44 25.42
N ASN A 104 -14.11 20.73 25.70
CA ASN A 104 -15.10 21.39 26.55
C ASN A 104 -16.24 21.95 25.67
N ALA A 105 -17.23 21.11 25.35
CA ALA A 105 -18.38 21.45 24.51
C ALA A 105 -19.62 20.63 24.93
N ASP A 106 -20.82 21.18 24.74
CA ASP A 106 -22.08 20.51 25.09
C ASP A 106 -22.43 19.36 24.11
N ASP A 107 -22.08 19.51 22.83
CA ASP A 107 -22.32 18.50 21.79
C ASP A 107 -21.17 18.51 20.76
N ILE A 108 -20.80 17.32 20.29
CA ILE A 108 -19.75 17.09 19.30
C ILE A 108 -20.31 16.15 18.24
N THR A 109 -20.60 16.69 17.07
CA THR A 109 -21.04 15.89 15.93
C THR A 109 -19.91 15.74 14.91
N PRO A 110 -19.37 14.53 14.69
CA PRO A 110 -18.38 14.31 13.64
C PRO A 110 -19.04 14.38 12.26
N LEU A 111 -18.54 15.27 11.41
CA LEU A 111 -19.00 15.40 10.03
C LEU A 111 -18.09 14.62 9.08
N SER A 112 -18.66 13.65 8.36
CA SER A 112 -17.92 12.79 7.43
C SER A 112 -17.80 13.45 6.05
N VAL A 113 -16.65 14.06 5.77
CA VAL A 113 -16.38 14.80 4.53
C VAL A 113 -16.35 13.87 3.31
N GLY A 114 -17.28 14.06 2.38
CA GLY A 114 -17.30 13.34 1.11
C GLY A 114 -17.62 11.85 1.24
N SER A 115 -18.38 11.48 2.28
CA SER A 115 -18.84 10.11 2.50
C SER A 115 -20.04 9.72 1.64
N ASP A 116 -20.86 10.70 1.26
CA ASP A 116 -22.12 10.48 0.54
C ASP A 116 -22.23 11.40 -0.68
N ALA A 117 -22.27 10.78 -1.85
CA ALA A 117 -22.56 11.43 -3.13
C ALA A 117 -23.45 10.53 -3.97
N GLN A 118 -24.24 11.13 -4.84
CA GLN A 118 -25.14 10.41 -5.74
C GLN A 118 -24.92 10.81 -7.18
N ILE A 119 -24.99 9.83 -8.09
CA ILE A 119 -25.07 10.09 -9.54
C ILE A 119 -26.55 10.33 -9.89
N THR A 120 -26.91 11.59 -10.07
CA THR A 120 -28.28 12.04 -10.32
C THR A 120 -28.70 11.77 -11.77
N SER A 121 -27.83 12.08 -12.74
CA SER A 121 -28.11 11.81 -14.14
C SER A 121 -26.83 11.62 -14.95
N VAL A 122 -26.94 10.89 -16.05
CA VAL A 122 -25.89 10.69 -17.04
C VAL A 122 -26.55 10.79 -18.40
N ILE A 123 -26.03 11.69 -19.22
CA ILE A 123 -26.46 11.88 -20.59
C ILE A 123 -25.27 11.52 -21.47
N THR A 124 -25.44 10.53 -22.35
CA THR A 124 -24.37 10.06 -23.22
C THR A 124 -24.65 10.51 -24.66
N GLY A 125 -23.65 11.04 -25.35
CA GLY A 125 -23.71 11.34 -26.78
C GLY A 125 -22.62 10.57 -27.52
N GLY A 126 -22.99 9.65 -28.40
CA GLY A 126 -22.06 8.93 -29.25
C GLY A 126 -21.79 9.70 -30.55
N PHE A 127 -20.54 10.00 -30.85
CA PHE A 127 -20.09 10.56 -32.13
C PHE A 127 -19.07 9.60 -32.78
N GLU A 128 -18.76 9.78 -34.06
CA GLU A 128 -17.85 8.87 -34.80
C GLU A 128 -16.48 8.68 -34.13
N LYS A 129 -15.93 9.74 -33.53
CA LYS A 129 -14.57 9.75 -32.98
C LYS A 129 -14.51 9.93 -31.46
N LYS A 130 -15.63 10.19 -30.80
CA LYS A 130 -15.70 10.45 -29.35
C LYS A 130 -17.05 10.04 -28.79
N ILE A 131 -17.05 9.59 -27.54
CA ILE A 131 -18.27 9.45 -26.73
C ILE A 131 -18.19 10.52 -25.66
N GLU A 132 -19.27 11.29 -25.53
CA GLU A 132 -19.38 12.36 -24.55
C GLU A 132 -20.34 11.96 -23.43
N PHE A 133 -19.95 12.17 -22.19
CA PHE A 133 -20.73 11.87 -21.00
C PHE A 133 -20.95 13.15 -20.23
N SER A 134 -22.20 13.61 -20.14
CA SER A 134 -22.60 14.70 -19.25
C SER A 134 -23.20 14.09 -17.98
N ILE A 135 -22.45 14.17 -16.88
CA ILE A 135 -22.72 13.46 -15.63
C ILE A 135 -23.06 14.49 -14.56
N THR A 136 -24.24 14.43 -13.98
CA THR A 136 -24.64 15.27 -12.85
C THR A 136 -24.54 14.47 -11.56
N ILE A 137 -23.75 14.97 -10.62
CA ILE A 137 -23.60 14.39 -9.28
C ILE A 137 -24.08 15.38 -8.22
N THR A 138 -24.59 14.86 -7.11
CA THR A 138 -25.05 15.63 -5.95
C THR A 138 -24.24 15.24 -4.71
N ASN A 139 -23.79 16.23 -3.94
CA ASN A 139 -23.22 16.00 -2.62
C ASN A 139 -24.36 15.91 -1.60
N ASN A 140 -24.64 14.71 -1.10
CA ASN A 140 -25.69 14.47 -0.10
C ASN A 140 -25.19 14.68 1.33
N GLY A 141 -23.89 14.96 1.51
CA GLY A 141 -23.30 15.29 2.80
C GLY A 141 -23.71 16.68 3.32
N LEU A 142 -23.35 16.92 4.58
CA LEU A 142 -23.60 18.19 5.28
C LEU A 142 -22.43 19.18 5.20
N VAL A 143 -21.34 18.78 4.56
CA VAL A 143 -20.12 19.59 4.39
C VAL A 143 -19.67 19.58 2.95
N GLU A 144 -18.98 20.65 2.56
CA GLU A 144 -18.34 20.73 1.25
C GLU A 144 -17.30 19.62 1.10
N ALA A 145 -17.31 18.94 -0.05
CA ALA A 145 -16.45 17.80 -0.30
C ALA A 145 -15.94 17.76 -1.73
N GLN A 146 -14.76 17.18 -1.91
CA GLN A 146 -14.14 17.00 -3.21
C GLN A 146 -14.42 15.61 -3.74
N PHE A 147 -15.00 15.55 -4.93
CA PHE A 147 -15.32 14.29 -5.62
C PHE A 147 -14.60 14.23 -6.95
N SER A 148 -14.21 13.02 -7.33
CA SER A 148 -13.59 12.70 -8.61
C SER A 148 -14.49 11.78 -9.41
N VAL A 149 -14.73 12.11 -10.68
CA VAL A 149 -15.68 11.41 -11.55
C VAL A 149 -14.92 10.82 -12.73
N GLN A 150 -15.22 9.56 -13.04
CA GLN A 150 -14.61 8.85 -14.15
C GLN A 150 -15.59 7.86 -14.78
N VAL A 151 -15.48 7.68 -16.09
CA VAL A 151 -16.11 6.57 -16.82
C VAL A 151 -15.10 5.45 -17.01
N ILE A 152 -15.47 4.25 -16.56
CA ILE A 152 -14.63 3.06 -16.58
C ILE A 152 -15.45 1.85 -17.06
N GLU A 153 -14.76 0.72 -17.26
CA GLU A 153 -15.40 -0.60 -17.47
C GLU A 153 -16.43 -0.60 -18.60
N CYS A 154 -16.18 0.18 -19.65
CA CYS A 154 -17.01 0.16 -20.84
C CYS A 154 -16.79 -1.12 -21.65
N GLU A 155 -17.87 -1.63 -22.23
CA GLU A 155 -17.81 -2.73 -23.18
C GLU A 155 -17.06 -2.33 -24.48
N PHE A 156 -16.80 -3.31 -25.35
CA PHE A 156 -16.20 -3.10 -26.68
C PHE A 156 -14.81 -2.40 -26.68
N LYS A 157 -14.07 -2.48 -25.57
CA LYS A 157 -12.74 -1.88 -25.39
C LYS A 157 -12.74 -0.36 -25.57
N VAL A 158 -13.84 0.32 -25.20
CA VAL A 158 -13.84 1.78 -25.09
C VAL A 158 -12.86 2.21 -24.00
N HIS A 159 -12.05 3.22 -24.28
CA HIS A 159 -11.05 3.69 -23.30
C HIS A 159 -11.73 4.41 -22.14
N ASN A 160 -11.19 4.21 -20.94
CA ASN A 160 -11.59 4.95 -19.75
C ASN A 160 -11.45 6.46 -19.98
N SER A 161 -12.37 7.24 -19.45
CA SER A 161 -12.27 8.69 -19.53
C SER A 161 -11.15 9.22 -18.64
N ASN A 162 -10.79 10.48 -18.87
CA ASN A 162 -10.04 11.25 -17.89
C ASN A 162 -10.81 11.32 -16.56
N ASN A 163 -10.06 11.37 -15.46
CA ASN A 163 -10.61 11.63 -14.14
C ASN A 163 -10.69 13.15 -13.91
N VAL A 164 -11.85 13.66 -13.53
CA VAL A 164 -12.05 15.08 -13.20
C VAL A 164 -12.46 15.21 -11.75
N THR A 165 -11.75 16.07 -11.03
CA THR A 165 -11.95 16.29 -9.60
C THR A 165 -12.44 17.71 -9.35
N GLN A 166 -13.50 17.88 -8.57
CA GLN A 166 -13.98 19.21 -8.17
C GLN A 166 -14.68 19.16 -6.81
N THR A 167 -14.70 20.32 -6.17
CA THR A 167 -15.37 20.55 -4.90
C THR A 167 -16.85 20.88 -5.13
N ILE A 168 -17.72 20.24 -4.34
CA ILE A 168 -19.17 20.43 -4.38
C ILE A 168 -19.65 20.80 -2.96
N PRO A 169 -20.30 21.97 -2.80
CA PRO A 169 -20.92 22.34 -1.53
C PRO A 169 -22.02 21.35 -1.11
N PRO A 170 -22.40 21.31 0.18
CA PRO A 170 -23.40 20.37 0.67
C PRO A 170 -24.77 20.62 0.01
N GLN A 171 -25.48 19.53 -0.28
CA GLN A 171 -26.82 19.54 -0.89
C GLN A 171 -26.89 20.19 -2.28
N LEU A 172 -25.74 20.47 -2.92
CA LEU A 172 -25.68 21.01 -4.27
C LEU A 172 -25.28 19.95 -5.29
N MET A 173 -25.69 20.21 -6.53
CA MET A 173 -25.37 19.38 -7.69
C MET A 173 -24.36 20.05 -8.61
N LYS A 174 -23.55 19.24 -9.28
CA LYS A 174 -22.58 19.69 -10.27
C LYS A 174 -22.57 18.76 -11.47
N THR A 175 -22.49 19.35 -12.67
CA THR A 175 -22.44 18.62 -13.93
C THR A 175 -21.04 18.64 -14.52
N TYR A 176 -20.58 17.49 -15.00
CA TYR A 176 -19.27 17.25 -15.57
C TYR A 176 -19.45 16.77 -17.01
N THR A 177 -18.55 17.19 -17.90
CA THR A 177 -18.48 16.66 -19.25
C THR A 177 -17.18 15.89 -19.40
N LEU A 178 -17.29 14.57 -19.57
CA LEU A 178 -16.17 13.66 -19.81
C LEU A 178 -16.24 13.15 -21.25
N THR A 179 -15.08 12.80 -21.80
CA THR A 179 -14.99 12.19 -23.12
C THR A 179 -14.16 10.92 -23.08
N SER A 180 -14.57 9.94 -23.90
CA SER A 180 -13.85 8.69 -24.13
C SER A 180 -13.69 8.45 -25.62
N THR A 181 -12.59 7.79 -26.00
CA THR A 181 -12.38 7.35 -27.37
C THR A 181 -13.11 6.03 -27.63
N PRO A 182 -13.88 5.92 -28.74
CA PRO A 182 -14.55 4.68 -29.11
C PRO A 182 -13.56 3.53 -29.29
N GLY A 183 -13.96 2.33 -28.86
CA GLY A 183 -13.23 1.09 -29.10
C GLY A 183 -13.65 0.40 -30.40
N ARG A 184 -13.83 -0.92 -30.37
CA ARG A 184 -14.34 -1.71 -31.51
C ARG A 184 -15.85 -1.84 -31.44
N ILE A 185 -16.56 -0.79 -31.81
CA ILE A 185 -18.02 -0.72 -31.64
C ILE A 185 -18.72 -0.87 -32.99
N ALA A 186 -19.72 -1.74 -33.09
CA ALA A 186 -20.62 -1.78 -34.23
C ALA A 186 -21.61 -0.60 -34.15
N LEU A 187 -21.86 0.09 -35.27
CA LEU A 187 -22.62 1.35 -35.30
C LEU A 187 -24.08 1.28 -34.79
N MET A 188 -24.62 0.08 -34.52
CA MET A 188 -26.03 -0.12 -34.15
C MET A 188 -26.26 -0.75 -32.77
N GLU A 189 -25.22 -1.23 -32.07
CA GLU A 189 -25.40 -1.91 -30.78
C GLU A 189 -25.30 -0.91 -29.62
N LYS A 190 -26.27 -1.00 -28.70
CA LYS A 190 -26.18 -0.31 -27.41
C LYS A 190 -25.21 -1.08 -26.52
N PHE A 191 -24.47 -0.36 -25.70
CA PHE A 191 -23.50 -0.95 -24.80
C PHE A 191 -23.47 -0.24 -23.46
N ILE A 192 -22.86 -0.85 -22.46
CA ILE A 192 -22.81 -0.35 -21.09
C ILE A 192 -21.43 0.26 -20.79
N CYS A 193 -21.45 1.36 -20.06
CA CYS A 193 -20.30 1.96 -19.40
C CYS A 193 -20.62 2.20 -17.94
N THR A 194 -19.62 2.07 -17.07
CA THR A 194 -19.77 2.37 -15.64
C THR A 194 -19.27 3.79 -15.35
N VAL A 195 -20.12 4.61 -14.74
CA VAL A 195 -19.72 5.87 -14.11
C VAL A 195 -19.44 5.64 -12.63
N VAL A 196 -18.27 6.11 -12.18
CA VAL A 196 -17.87 6.03 -10.78
C VAL A 196 -17.55 7.41 -10.23
N VAL A 197 -18.01 7.66 -9.01
CA VAL A 197 -17.67 8.83 -8.21
C VAL A 197 -16.84 8.37 -7.04
N ARG A 198 -15.68 8.99 -6.85
CA ARG A 198 -14.75 8.68 -5.77
C ARG A 198 -14.48 9.88 -4.87
N SER A 199 -14.39 9.59 -3.59
CA SER A 199 -13.88 10.47 -2.54
C SER A 199 -12.47 10.06 -2.14
N LYS A 200 -11.64 11.03 -1.75
CA LYS A 200 -10.25 10.78 -1.33
C LYS A 200 -10.17 9.84 -0.11
N LEU A 201 -11.13 9.95 0.82
CA LEU A 201 -11.12 9.20 2.08
C LEU A 201 -11.79 7.82 1.95
N TYR A 202 -12.87 7.73 1.16
CA TYR A 202 -13.74 6.55 1.13
C TYR A 202 -13.61 5.71 -0.14
N GLY A 203 -12.81 6.13 -1.12
CA GLY A 203 -12.74 5.44 -2.40
C GLY A 203 -14.03 5.65 -3.21
N VAL A 204 -14.65 4.58 -3.73
CA VAL A 204 -15.88 4.69 -4.53
C VAL A 204 -17.09 4.92 -3.61
N VAL A 205 -17.74 6.07 -3.78
CA VAL A 205 -18.94 6.48 -3.01
C VAL A 205 -20.22 6.39 -3.82
N ALA A 206 -20.13 6.43 -5.15
CA ALA A 206 -21.25 6.12 -6.04
C ALA A 206 -20.76 5.39 -7.29
N ARG A 207 -21.59 4.47 -7.79
CA ARG A 207 -21.33 3.69 -9.00
C ARG A 207 -22.64 3.46 -9.75
N ARG A 208 -22.62 3.60 -11.07
CA ARG A 208 -23.79 3.36 -11.90
C ARG A 208 -23.40 2.87 -13.28
N ASP A 209 -24.17 1.93 -13.80
CA ASP A 209 -24.04 1.43 -15.17
C ASP A 209 -25.03 2.17 -16.07
N ASP A 210 -24.52 2.78 -17.13
CA ASP A 210 -25.27 3.66 -18.02
C ASP A 210 -25.18 3.15 -19.47
N LEU A 211 -26.32 3.21 -20.18
CA LEU A 211 -26.40 2.81 -21.58
C LEU A 211 -25.82 3.89 -22.48
N VAL A 212 -25.04 3.45 -23.46
CA VAL A 212 -24.47 4.26 -24.54
C VAL A 212 -24.97 3.73 -25.87
N LYS A 213 -25.30 4.63 -26.79
CA LYS A 213 -25.67 4.30 -28.17
C LYS A 213 -24.75 5.05 -29.15
N PRO A 214 -24.03 4.34 -30.04
CA PRO A 214 -23.25 4.97 -31.11
C PRO A 214 -24.12 5.86 -31.99
N LEU A 215 -23.59 7.02 -32.39
CA LEU A 215 -24.29 8.02 -33.23
C LEU A 215 -25.68 8.44 -32.69
N GLY A 216 -25.92 8.23 -31.41
CA GLY A 216 -27.18 8.50 -30.74
C GLY A 216 -26.97 9.13 -29.38
N ARG A 217 -28.08 9.43 -28.70
CA ARG A 217 -28.09 10.01 -27.37
C ARG A 217 -28.87 9.12 -26.41
N CYS A 218 -28.31 8.86 -25.24
CA CYS A 218 -29.02 8.21 -24.14
C CYS A 218 -29.13 9.16 -22.95
N ILE A 219 -30.26 9.09 -22.24
CA ILE A 219 -30.52 9.84 -21.01
C ILE A 219 -30.83 8.80 -19.93
N CYS A 220 -29.98 8.75 -18.91
CA CYS A 220 -30.06 7.85 -17.78
C CYS A 220 -30.25 8.68 -16.50
N CYS A 221 -31.47 8.71 -15.96
CA CYS A 221 -31.75 9.32 -14.66
C CYS A 221 -32.13 8.22 -13.67
N TRP A 222 -33.35 7.71 -13.80
CA TRP A 222 -33.86 6.52 -13.10
C TRP A 222 -33.78 5.27 -13.97
N HIS A 223 -34.07 5.45 -15.26
CA HIS A 223 -33.93 4.46 -16.31
C HIS A 223 -33.23 5.11 -17.50
N CYS A 224 -32.59 4.29 -18.32
CA CYS A 224 -31.92 4.75 -19.53
C CYS A 224 -32.87 4.66 -20.74
N ARG A 225 -33.03 5.78 -21.45
CA ARG A 225 -33.71 5.82 -22.76
C ARG A 225 -32.78 6.39 -23.81
N CYS A 226 -32.72 5.75 -24.98
CA CYS A 226 -31.86 6.15 -26.08
C CYS A 226 -32.69 6.48 -27.32
N SER A 227 -32.35 7.57 -28.01
CA SER A 227 -32.87 7.94 -29.34
C SER A 227 -32.03 7.32 -30.44
#